data_AF-A0A924U8U2-F1
#
_entry.id   AF-A0A924U8U2-F1
#
_cell.length_a   1.000
_cell.length_b   1.000
_cell.length_c   1.000
_cell.angle_alpha   90.00
_cell.angle_beta   90.00
_cell.angle_gamma   90.00
#
_symmetry.space_group_name_H-M   'P 1'
#
loop_
_entity.id
_entity.type
_entity.pdbx_description
1 polymer ?
#
loop_
_entity_poly.entity_id
_entity_poly.type
_entity_poly.pdbx_seq_one_letter_code
_entity_poly.pdbx_strand_id
1 'polypeptide(L)' 'MDRAVAARLLATDADLDTVRAREAHARARGVNAVPTFLIANTYVVSGAQSPDMWGKAIDEIAANHAS' A
#
# COMPACT_ATOMS: atom_id res chain seq x y z
N MET A 1 -10.50 8.93 16.09
CA MET A 1 -9.54 8.15 16.91
C MET A 1 -9.62 8.67 18.34
N ASP A 2 -9.68 7.80 19.34
CA ASP A 2 -9.65 8.21 20.75
C ASP A 2 -8.22 8.61 21.16
N ARG A 3 -8.07 9.80 21.78
CA ARG A 3 -6.76 10.37 22.15
C ARG A 3 -6.05 9.55 23.22
N ALA A 4 -6.77 9.09 24.25
CA ALA A 4 -6.18 8.35 25.35
C ALA A 4 -5.66 6.99 24.87
N VAL A 5 -6.44 6.33 24.00
CA VAL A 5 -6.00 5.09 23.34
C VAL A 5 -4.77 5.32 22.47
N ALA A 6 -4.77 6.37 21.64
CA ALA A 6 -3.64 6.72 20.79
C ALA A 6 -2.35 6.95 21.59
N ALA A 7 -2.43 7.78 22.65
CA ALA A 7 -1.30 8.10 23.50
C ALA A 7 -0.74 6.86 24.20
N ARG A 8 -1.62 5.96 24.69
CA ARG A 8 -1.20 4.70 25.31
C ARG A 8 -0.46 3.79 24.34
N LEU A 9 -0.97 3.63 23.11
CA LEU A 9 -0.33 2.79 22.10
C LEU A 9 1.03 3.36 21.69
N LEU A 10 1.11 4.67 21.43
CA LEU A 10 2.35 5.37 21.07
C LEU A 10 3.41 5.34 22.17
N ALA A 11 3.02 5.21 23.44
CA ALA A 11 3.94 5.09 24.57
C ALA A 11 4.56 3.69 24.73
N THR A 12 4.21 2.74 23.86
CA THR A 12 4.65 1.35 23.93
C THR A 12 5.08 0.83 22.56
N ASP A 13 5.70 -0.34 22.52
CA ASP A 13 6.08 -1.03 21.28
C ASP A 13 4.94 -1.87 20.66
N ALA A 14 3.68 -1.61 21.05
CA ALA A 14 2.53 -2.46 20.73
C ALA A 14 2.39 -2.80 19.23
N ASP A 15 2.78 -1.88 18.34
CA ASP A 15 2.67 -2.06 16.89
C ASP A 15 4.00 -2.29 16.17
N LEU A 16 5.12 -2.29 16.89
CA LEU A 16 6.47 -2.25 16.30
C LEU A 16 6.75 -3.48 15.43
N ASP A 17 6.46 -4.68 15.94
CA ASP A 17 6.67 -5.92 15.20
C ASP A 17 5.75 -6.02 13.98
N THR A 18 4.51 -5.55 14.11
CA THR A 18 3.55 -5.48 13.01
C THR A 18 4.05 -4.56 11.90
N VAL A 19 4.59 -3.38 12.23
CA VAL A 19 5.15 -2.45 11.25
C VAL A 19 6.38 -3.05 10.56
N ARG A 20 7.31 -3.63 11.32
CA ARG A 20 8.52 -4.28 10.78
C ARG A 20 8.19 -5.44 9.85
N ALA A 21 7.23 -6.29 10.22
CA ALA A 21 6.80 -7.41 9.40
C ALA A 21 6.20 -6.93 8.06
N ARG A 22 5.37 -5.88 8.09
CA ARG A 22 4.78 -5.29 6.88
C ARG A 22 5.83 -4.66 5.96
N GLU A 23 6.80 -3.96 6.55
CA GLU A 23 7.91 -3.33 5.83
C GLU A 23 8.81 -4.38 5.16
N ALA A 24 9.20 -5.42 5.89
CA ALA A 24 9.98 -6.53 5.36
C ALA A 24 9.24 -7.27 4.24
N HIS A 25 7.93 -7.53 4.42
CA HIS A 25 7.08 -8.15 3.41
C HIS A 25 6.93 -7.30 2.14
N ALA A 26 6.93 -5.98 2.26
CA ALA A 26 6.91 -5.10 1.09
C ALA A 26 8.25 -5.15 0.32
N ARG A 27 9.38 -5.05 1.04
CA ARG A 27 10.72 -5.13 0.43
C ARG A 27 10.99 -6.49 -0.23
N ALA A 28 10.59 -7.58 0.40
CA ALA A 28 10.72 -8.93 -0.16
C ALA A 28 9.98 -9.09 -1.50
N ARG A 29 8.96 -8.25 -1.75
CA ARG A 29 8.19 -8.19 -3.00
C ARG A 29 8.69 -7.10 -3.96
N GLY A 30 9.88 -6.56 -3.74
CA GLY A 30 10.53 -5.60 -4.64
C GLY A 30 10.09 -4.15 -4.48
N VAL A 31 9.31 -3.81 -3.44
CA VAL A 31 8.91 -2.42 -3.16
C VAL A 31 10.10 -1.64 -2.59
N ASN A 32 10.66 -0.74 -3.41
CA ASN A 32 11.84 0.06 -3.06
C ASN A 32 11.54 1.58 -2.93
N ALA A 33 10.32 2.02 -3.23
CA ALA A 33 9.92 3.42 -3.15
C ALA A 33 8.44 3.56 -2.75
N VAL A 34 8.06 4.72 -2.22
CA VAL A 34 6.68 5.05 -1.84
C VAL A 34 6.18 6.32 -2.57
N PRO A 35 4.87 6.41 -2.87
CA PRO A 35 3.87 5.36 -2.72
C PRO A 35 4.04 4.26 -3.79
N THR A 36 3.70 3.02 -3.48
CA THR A 36 3.59 1.91 -4.44
C THR A 36 2.27 1.19 -4.20
N PHE A 37 1.51 0.96 -5.26
CA PHE A 37 0.18 0.35 -5.22
C PHE A 37 0.19 -0.98 -5.97
N LEU A 38 -0.39 -2.01 -5.36
CA LEU A 38 -0.60 -3.32 -5.97
C LEU A 38 -2.10 -3.51 -6.20
N ILE A 39 -2.52 -3.60 -7.46
CA ILE A 39 -3.93 -3.68 -7.87
C ILE A 39 -4.21 -5.09 -8.38
N ALA A 40 -5.31 -5.69 -7.90
CA ALA A 40 -5.71 -7.05 -8.25
C ALA A 40 -4.58 -8.10 -8.12
N ASN A 41 -3.63 -7.86 -7.20
CA ASN A 41 -2.42 -8.66 -7.00
C ASN A 41 -1.56 -8.90 -8.28
N THR A 42 -1.77 -8.11 -9.33
CA THR A 42 -1.18 -8.33 -10.66
C THR A 42 -0.50 -7.07 -11.20
N TYR A 43 -1.03 -5.88 -10.89
CA TYR A 43 -0.53 -4.62 -11.43
C TYR A 43 0.19 -3.82 -10.36
N VAL A 44 1.42 -3.39 -10.65
CA VAL A 44 2.23 -2.56 -9.76
C VAL A 44 2.30 -1.14 -10.32
N VAL A 45 1.83 -0.17 -9.54
CA VAL A 45 1.91 1.25 -9.85
C VAL A 45 2.83 1.92 -8.84
N SER A 46 3.98 2.39 -9.30
CA SER A 46 4.99 3.04 -8.46
C SER A 46 4.94 4.56 -8.59
N GLY A 47 5.03 5.26 -7.47
CA GLY A 47 5.03 6.73 -7.38
C GLY A 47 3.64 7.35 -7.27
N ALA A 48 3.62 8.65 -6.96
CA ALA A 48 2.40 9.44 -6.91
C ALA A 48 1.98 9.85 -8.33
N GLN A 49 1.25 8.95 -8.98
CA GLN A 49 0.90 9.05 -10.40
C GLN A 49 -0.30 9.98 -10.61
N SER A 50 -0.41 10.57 -11.81
CA SER A 50 -1.48 11.53 -12.13
C SER A 50 -2.86 10.86 -12.24
N PRO A 51 -3.96 11.61 -12.04
CA PRO A 51 -5.32 11.07 -12.23
C PRO A 51 -5.54 10.47 -13.63
N ASP A 52 -4.99 11.08 -14.68
CA ASP A 52 -5.10 10.56 -16.05
C ASP A 52 -4.40 9.21 -16.22
N MET A 53 -3.24 9.03 -15.57
CA MET A 53 -2.55 7.75 -15.57
C MET A 53 -3.41 6.69 -14.87
N TRP A 54 -3.94 7.04 -13.69
CA TRP A 54 -4.85 6.17 -12.95
C TRP A 54 -6.08 5.76 -13.76
N GLY A 55 -6.68 6.69 -14.51
CA GLY A 55 -7.79 6.39 -15.40
C GLY A 55 -7.42 5.30 -16.41
N LYS A 56 -6.29 5.45 -17.11
CA LYS A 56 -5.79 4.45 -18.07
C LYS A 56 -5.52 3.09 -17.42
N ALA A 57 -4.90 3.08 -16.24
CA ALA A 57 -4.60 1.84 -15.53
C ALA A 57 -5.89 1.09 -15.14
N ILE A 58 -6.90 1.82 -14.67
CA ILE A 58 -8.21 1.24 -14.31
C ILE A 58 -8.91 0.68 -15.55
N ASP A 59 -8.93 1.42 -16.67
CA ASP A 59 -9.54 0.96 -17.92
C ASP A 59 -8.88 -0.33 -18.43
N GLU A 60 -7.54 -0.41 -18.39
CA GLU A 60 -6.77 -1.60 -18.78
C GLU A 60 -7.09 -2.81 -17.87
N ILE A 61 -7.12 -2.59 -16.55
CA ILE A 61 -7.45 -3.63 -15.58
C ILE A 61 -8.87 -4.15 -15.80
N ALA A 62 -9.84 -3.25 -16.03
CA ALA A 62 -11.23 -3.61 -16.26
C ALA A 62 -11.41 -4.42 -17.54
N ALA A 63 -10.72 -4.04 -18.63
CA ALA A 63 -10.74 -4.78 -19.88
C ALA A 63 -10.18 -6.21 -19.73
N ASN A 64 -9.13 -6.39 -18.93
CA ASN A 64 -8.51 -7.71 -18.73
C ASN A 64 -9.27 -8.62 -17.75
N HIS A 65 -10.21 -8.10 -16.97
CA HIS A 65 -11.04 -8.87 -16.02
C HIS A 65 -12.49 -9.07 -16.48
N ALA A 66 -12.87 -8.54 -17.64
CA ALA A 66 -14.15 -8.84 -18.27
C ALA A 66 -14.08 -10.23 -18.93
N SER A 67 -14.39 -11.27 -18.15
CA SER A 67 -14.58 -12.66 -18.61
C SER A 67 -15.78 -13.29 -17.92
#